data_AF-A0A8H5FS74-F1
#
_entry.id   AF-A0A8H5FS74-F1
#
_cell.length_a   1.000
_cell.length_b   1.000
_cell.length_c   1.000
_cell.angle_alpha   90.00
_cell.angle_beta   90.00
_cell.angle_gamma   90.00
#
_symmetry.space_group_name_H-M   'P 1'
#
loop_
_entity.id
_entity.type
_entity.pdbx_description
1 polymer ?
#
loop_
_entity_poly.entity_id
_entity_poly.type
_entity_poly.pdbx_seq_one_letter_code
_entity_poly.pdbx_strand_id
1 'polypeptide(L)'
;MDREIYSLDGRTSVGGRVPIIKLVRNFRSHPAILKLSNDRFYNRKLQYCADPELTRNLESSDELPQKKFPLIFHGIVGKDLREATSPSFFNIEEAGLVRKYCL
;
A
#
# COMPACT_ATOMS: atom_id res chain seq x y z
N MET A 1 -10.75 -5.85 -17.24
CA MET A 1 -10.55 -6.39 -15.87
C MET A 1 -11.08 -5.31 -14.92
N ASP A 2 -12.32 -4.85 -15.15
CA ASP A 2 -12.81 -3.56 -14.65
C ASP A 2 -14.07 -3.79 -13.83
N ARG A 3 -13.92 -4.50 -12.71
CA ARG A 3 -14.94 -4.47 -11.67
C ARG A 3 -14.57 -3.30 -10.77
N GLU A 4 -15.34 -2.22 -10.84
CA GLU A 4 -15.32 -1.19 -9.81
C GLU A 4 -15.84 -1.80 -8.50
N ILE A 5 -14.97 -2.47 -7.73
CA ILE A 5 -15.29 -3.11 -6.44
C ILE A 5 -15.84 -2.07 -5.43
N TYR A 6 -15.61 -0.78 -5.69
CA TYR A 6 -16.09 0.35 -4.90
C TYR A 6 -17.11 1.23 -5.63
N SER A 7 -17.74 0.72 -6.69
CA SER A 7 -18.77 1.48 -7.42
C SER A 7 -19.92 1.80 -6.46
N LEU A 8 -20.19 3.09 -6.31
CA LEU A 8 -21.35 3.58 -5.56
C LEU A 8 -22.63 3.53 -6.42
N ASP A 9 -22.50 3.19 -7.69
CA ASP A 9 -23.62 2.96 -8.59
C ASP A 9 -24.26 1.61 -8.22
N GLY A 10 -25.12 1.66 -7.20
CA GLY A 10 -25.80 0.51 -6.58
C GLY A 10 -26.81 -0.23 -7.47
N ARG A 11 -26.46 -0.49 -8.73
CA ARG A 11 -27.18 -1.39 -9.64
C ARG A 11 -26.57 -2.78 -9.54
N THR A 12 -27.13 -3.59 -8.65
CA THR A 12 -26.95 -5.04 -8.73
C THR A 12 -27.81 -5.58 -9.88
N SER A 13 -27.44 -6.72 -10.47
CA SER A 13 -28.21 -7.41 -11.52
C SER A 13 -29.60 -7.89 -11.06
N VAL A 14 -29.93 -7.71 -9.78
CA VAL A 14 -31.17 -8.16 -9.13
C VAL A 14 -31.81 -6.96 -8.42
N GLY A 15 -32.38 -6.02 -9.18
CA GLY A 15 -33.49 -5.12 -8.78
C GLY A 15 -33.44 -4.33 -7.47
N GLY A 16 -32.35 -4.31 -6.70
CA GLY A 16 -32.29 -3.78 -5.34
C GLY A 16 -30.99 -3.03 -5.06
N ARG A 17 -31.12 -1.84 -4.46
CA ARG A 17 -29.98 -1.02 -3.99
C ARG A 17 -29.50 -1.55 -2.63
N VAL A 18 -28.30 -2.11 -2.56
CA VAL A 18 -27.61 -2.38 -1.29
C VAL A 18 -26.89 -1.11 -0.85
N PRO A 19 -27.16 -0.54 0.34
CA PRO A 19 -26.43 0.62 0.83
C PRO A 19 -24.99 0.24 1.17
N ILE A 20 -24.02 0.92 0.57
CA ILE A 20 -22.59 0.78 0.89
C ILE A 20 -22.19 1.97 1.77
N ILE A 21 -21.66 1.69 2.96
CA ILE A 21 -21.11 2.71 3.86
C ILE A 21 -19.60 2.73 3.72
N LYS A 22 -19.03 3.90 3.40
CA LYS A 22 -17.58 4.10 3.26
C LYS A 22 -17.02 4.72 4.54
N LEU A 23 -16.12 4.01 5.21
CA LEU A 23 -15.31 4.58 6.29
C LEU A 23 -14.19 5.42 5.68
N VAL A 24 -14.16 6.70 6.01
CA VAL A 24 -13.24 7.66 5.37
C VAL A 24 -12.01 7.97 6.20
N ARG A 25 -12.01 7.70 7.51
CA ARG A 25 -10.90 8.06 8.40
C ARG A 25 -9.88 6.92 8.45
N ASN A 26 -8.65 7.18 8.02
CA ASN A 26 -7.54 6.24 8.13
C ASN A 26 -6.66 6.61 9.33
N PHE A 27 -6.49 5.69 10.27
CA PHE A 27 -5.73 5.89 11.51
C PHE A 27 -4.39 5.16 11.52
N ARG A 28 -3.91 4.66 10.37
CA ARG A 28 -2.72 3.80 10.29
C ARG A 28 -1.54 4.47 9.62
N SER A 29 -1.77 5.15 8.50
CA SER A 29 -0.69 5.41 7.54
C SER A 29 -0.27 6.87 7.50
N HIS A 30 1.05 7.08 7.32
CA HIS A 30 1.61 8.37 6.96
C HIS A 30 0.97 8.90 5.66
N PRO A 31 0.76 10.22 5.51
CA PRO A 31 0.13 10.78 4.30
C PRO A 31 0.78 10.39 2.99
N ALA A 32 2.12 10.29 2.95
CA ALA A 32 2.86 9.87 1.75
C ALA A 32 2.49 8.45 1.29
N ILE A 33 2.24 7.54 2.24
CA ILE A 33 1.85 6.14 1.97
C ILE A 33 0.41 6.10 1.44
N LEU A 34 -0.51 6.79 2.11
CA LEU A 34 -1.94 6.69 1.79
C LEU A 34 -2.33 7.45 0.51
N LYS A 35 -1.61 8.52 0.16
CA LYS A 35 -1.96 9.42 -0.95
C LYS A 35 -2.21 8.69 -2.27
N LEU A 36 -1.29 7.82 -2.69
CA LEU A 36 -1.37 7.11 -3.97
C LEU A 36 -2.64 6.25 -4.07
N SER A 37 -2.89 5.42 -3.06
CA SER A 37 -4.07 4.55 -3.02
C SER A 37 -5.35 5.36 -2.90
N ASN A 38 -5.35 6.44 -2.11
CA ASN A 38 -6.50 7.34 -1.96
C ASN A 38 -6.88 8.01 -3.30
N ASP A 39 -5.88 8.47 -4.05
CA ASP A 39 -6.05 9.06 -5.37
C ASP A 39 -6.57 8.04 -6.39
N ARG A 40 -6.03 6.81 -6.41
CA ARG A 40 -6.37 5.78 -7.41
C ARG A 40 -7.67 5.01 -7.14
N PHE A 41 -7.98 4.73 -5.88
CA PHE A 41 -9.03 3.76 -5.53
C PHE A 41 -10.16 4.33 -4.67
N TYR A 42 -9.94 5.48 -4.02
CA TYR A 42 -10.90 6.02 -3.06
C TYR A 42 -11.41 7.42 -3.41
N ASN A 43 -11.19 7.89 -4.64
CA ASN A 43 -11.66 9.19 -5.14
C ASN A 43 -11.26 10.35 -4.21
N ARG A 44 -10.06 10.26 -3.61
CA ARG A 44 -9.53 11.25 -2.64
C ARG A 44 -10.40 11.45 -1.40
N LYS A 45 -11.24 10.46 -1.04
CA LYS A 45 -12.18 10.57 0.08
C LYS A 45 -11.59 10.15 1.42
N LEU A 46 -10.46 9.44 1.46
CA LEU A 46 -9.84 9.07 2.72
C LEU A 46 -9.16 10.27 3.40
N GLN A 47 -9.27 10.34 4.72
CA GLN A 47 -8.71 11.36 5.61
C GLN A 47 -7.52 10.78 6.38
N TYR A 48 -6.43 11.54 6.49
CA TYR A 48 -5.26 11.19 7.28
C TYR A 48 -5.54 11.51 8.75
N CYS A 49 -5.97 10.51 9.53
CA CYS A 49 -6.34 10.66 10.94
C CYS A 49 -5.41 9.89 11.89
N ALA A 50 -4.35 9.29 11.35
CA ALA A 50 -3.34 8.60 12.15
C ALA A 50 -2.58 9.59 13.02
N ASP A 51 -2.14 9.13 14.20
CA ASP A 51 -1.32 9.91 15.11
C ASP A 51 0.00 10.33 14.40
N PRO A 52 0.29 11.64 14.31
CA PRO A 52 1.54 12.12 13.75
C PRO A 52 2.78 11.57 14.46
N GLU A 53 2.73 11.35 15.77
CA GLU A 53 3.89 10.85 16.52
C GLU A 53 4.26 9.42 16.07
N LEU A 54 3.24 8.58 15.84
CA LEU A 54 3.43 7.22 15.32
C LEU A 54 3.83 7.21 13.85
N THR A 55 3.22 8.05 13.02
CA THR A 55 3.39 7.97 11.55
C THR A 55 4.59 8.73 11.01
N ARG A 56 5.18 9.64 11.79
CA ARG A 56 6.31 10.48 11.36
C ARG A 56 7.64 10.10 12.02
N ASN A 57 7.65 9.10 12.90
CA ASN A 57 8.86 8.69 13.64
C ASN A 57 10.06 8.32 12.75
N LEU A 58 9.83 7.85 11.51
CA LEU A 58 10.87 7.47 10.56
C LEU A 58 11.20 8.59 9.55
N GLU A 59 10.59 9.77 9.61
CA GLU A 59 10.86 10.86 8.65
C GLU A 59 12.32 11.35 8.66
N SER A 60 13.01 11.15 9.79
CA SER A 60 14.41 11.54 9.98
C SER A 60 15.40 10.38 9.81
N SER A 61 14.95 9.16 9.48
CA SER A 61 15.83 7.99 9.27
C SER A 61 16.92 8.26 8.24
N ASP A 62 18.14 7.79 8.51
CA ASP A 62 19.32 8.00 7.65
C ASP A 62 19.33 7.11 6.42
N GLU A 63 18.50 6.07 6.44
CA GLU A 63 18.22 5.17 5.34
C GLU A 63 17.36 5.83 4.26
N LEU A 64 16.68 6.95 4.58
CA LEU A 64 15.85 7.66 3.62
C LEU A 64 16.68 8.49 2.64
N PRO A 65 16.44 8.33 1.31
CA PRO A 65 17.08 9.18 0.31
C PRO A 65 16.58 10.63 0.38
N GLN A 66 15.37 10.85 0.90
CA GLN A 66 14.79 12.16 1.13
C GLN A 66 14.11 12.21 2.50
N LYS A 67 14.58 13.09 3.38
CA LYS A 67 13.96 13.31 4.69
C LYS A 67 12.50 13.76 4.54
N LYS A 68 11.67 13.45 5.53
CA LYS A 68 10.20 13.73 5.55
C LYS A 68 9.36 12.95 4.53
N PHE A 69 9.96 12.01 3.81
CA PHE A 69 9.27 11.13 2.88
C PHE A 69 9.62 9.66 3.21
N PRO A 70 8.91 9.02 4.15
CA PRO A 70 9.25 7.70 4.68
C PRO A 70 8.81 6.57 3.73
N LEU A 71 9.26 6.64 2.48
CA LEU A 71 8.98 5.70 1.41
C LEU A 71 10.22 5.52 0.53
N ILE A 72 10.60 4.28 0.30
CA ILE A 72 11.70 3.91 -0.59
C ILE A 72 11.16 2.91 -1.60
N PHE A 73 11.39 3.17 -2.88
CA PHE A 73 11.21 2.16 -3.93
C PHE A 73 12.61 1.76 -4.43
N HIS A 74 13.12 0.64 -3.92
CA HIS A 74 14.47 0.18 -4.23
C HIS A 74 14.42 -0.77 -5.43
N GLY A 75 14.96 -0.33 -6.57
CA GLY A 75 15.06 -1.17 -7.77
C GLY A 75 16.17 -2.21 -7.62
N ILE A 76 15.85 -3.48 -7.86
CA ILE A 76 16.80 -4.58 -7.76
C ILE A 76 16.82 -5.33 -9.09
N VAL A 77 18.02 -5.57 -9.61
CA VAL A 77 18.23 -6.46 -10.73
C VAL A 77 18.52 -7.84 -10.15
N GLY A 78 17.45 -8.62 -9.96
CA GLY A 78 17.51 -9.98 -9.42
C GLY A 78 16.92 -11.00 -10.41
N LYS A 79 16.93 -12.27 -10.01
CA LYS A 79 16.32 -13.34 -10.81
C LYS A 79 15.27 -14.07 -9.98
N ASP A 80 14.08 -14.18 -10.55
CA ASP A 80 13.03 -15.02 -9.97
C ASP A 80 13.38 -16.50 -10.19
N LEU A 81 13.49 -17.21 -9.07
CA LEU A 81 13.78 -18.63 -9.00
C LEU A 81 12.55 -19.37 -8.46
N ARG A 82 12.52 -20.69 -8.69
CA ARG A 82 11.47 -21.58 -8.20
C ARG A 82 12.06 -22.93 -7.84
N GLU A 83 11.67 -23.48 -6.70
CA GLU A 83 12.06 -24.83 -6.31
C GLU A 83 11.25 -25.87 -7.09
N ALA A 84 11.83 -27.04 -7.36
CA ALA A 84 11.14 -28.08 -8.14
C ALA A 84 9.84 -28.57 -7.47
N THR A 85 9.78 -28.51 -6.14
CA THR A 85 8.67 -29.01 -5.32
C THR A 85 7.64 -27.92 -4.97
N SER A 86 7.87 -26.66 -5.36
CA SER A 86 7.03 -25.53 -4.97
C SER A 86 6.54 -24.75 -6.20
N PRO A 87 5.25 -24.40 -6.29
CA PRO A 87 4.75 -23.54 -7.37
C PRO A 87 5.14 -22.06 -7.19
N SER A 88 5.64 -21.67 -6.01
CA SER A 88 5.93 -20.27 -5.65
C SER A 88 7.30 -19.81 -6.13
N PHE A 89 7.40 -18.53 -6.49
CA PHE A 89 8.68 -17.88 -6.82
C PHE A 89 9.36 -17.30 -5.58
N PHE A 90 10.67 -17.18 -5.65
CA PHE A 90 11.48 -16.43 -4.71
C PHE A 90 12.60 -15.69 -5.45
N ASN A 91 13.12 -14.64 -4.84
CA ASN A 91 14.19 -13.83 -5.38
C ASN A 91 15.24 -13.60 -4.27
N ILE A 92 16.44 -14.12 -4.47
CA ILE A 92 17.49 -14.13 -3.44
C ILE A 92 18.01 -12.72 -3.20
N GLU A 93 18.14 -11.93 -4.27
CA GLU A 93 18.62 -10.55 -4.21
C GLU A 93 17.64 -9.65 -3.46
N GLU A 94 16.33 -9.78 -3.72
CA GLU A 94 15.28 -9.07 -2.96
C GLU A 94 15.28 -9.46 -1.49
N ALA A 95 15.31 -10.76 -1.18
CA ALA A 95 15.34 -11.24 0.21
C ALA A 95 16.58 -10.75 0.96
N GLY A 96 17.74 -10.69 0.28
CA GLY A 96 18.97 -10.14 0.83
C GLY A 96 18.84 -8.66 1.22
N LEU A 97 18.18 -7.85 0.38
CA LEU A 97 17.92 -6.44 0.69
C LEU A 97 16.90 -6.28 1.82
N VAL A 98 15.83 -7.08 1.84
CA VAL A 98 14.84 -7.07 2.94
C VAL A 98 15.55 -7.35 4.27
N ARG A 99 16.44 -8.36 4.31
CA ARG A 99 17.24 -8.66 5.50
C ARG A 99 18.07 -7.46 5.96
N LYS A 100 18.67 -6.69 5.04
CA LYS A 100 19.44 -5.48 5.37
C LYS A 100 18.59 -4.38 6.00
N TYR A 101 17.31 -4.25 5.64
CA TYR A 101 16.41 -3.25 6.24
C TYR A 101 15.84 -3.68 7.59
N CYS A 102 15.78 -4.98 7.88
CA CYS A 102 15.20 -5.52 9.10
C CYS A 102 16.22 -5.80 10.22
N LEU A 103 17.52 -5.71 9.93
CA LEU A 103 18.62 -5.88 10.89
C LEU A 103 19.29 -4.53 11.14
#